data_AF-A0ABD2A8Q6-F1
#
_entry.id   AF-A0ABD2A8Q6-F1
#
_cell.length_a   1.000
_cell.length_b   1.000
_cell.length_c   1.000
_cell.angle_alpha   90.00
_cell.angle_beta   90.00
_cell.angle_gamma   90.00
#
_symmetry.space_group_name_H-M   'P 1'
#
loop_
_entity.id
_entity.type
_entity.pdbx_description
1 polymer ?
#
loop_
_entity_poly.entity_id
_entity_poly.type
_entity_poly.pdbx_seq_one_letter_code
_entity_poly.pdbx_strand_id
1 'polypeptide(L)'
;MDLDTEKVINLVFPEGISESWKENSDFGQYLSKLGGFDVDQLIKEPDHLSDEKKSVLETTQELVFGNYKTFIQTAESSREIFKEFNETEMRLDRLVQKIPEFVEKCQTFCDTSKDISTRRRINSLTLTRNAELLEVLEMPQLMESCLRSNQYNEALELSQYARQLGAKHGDIPIIASIVAEIESSWSGMVGQVVGSLRGDLPLPRCLQLVGLLRSMDAFTEPELRIKFLQARDSWLQSLLNAIPKEDPNLHVTKTIELSRIHLFNIITQYRAMFNDDELIIPGRDPNVNESAIFYHWLDEKITQFLTTLEQDLPSVTSIDSILGQCTYFGLSFGRVGADFTGRMSDIFVRVIGDRFELAIRRTTRKFEKDMETFTLINKPQRTDIKSETAAKSEIPPEQLVEFYPLAEYCNGLISAFNELRLCAPVAISTMCTKLLQESLHSVAKAMLVFYKQEQQAFAAIERDNMIKFAECLSEYLIPYIQYCIHAIFPPNQISKHLGISEIVLQQEGITYLDHKSILEPVLFLLPPTASLKASIVSKLPLPTTQNILNSDNISTNSENSENSEEVVTTSIQTIEITETEETIENNVKDEKSNIKDEESTEEDIKQISIQSTENILTSINPNSSKSE
;
A
#
# COMPACT_ATOMS: atom_id res chain seq x y z
N MET A 1 103.05 -79.15 44.32
CA MET A 1 103.88 -80.30 43.91
C MET A 1 105.26 -80.04 44.44
N ASP A 2 105.82 -80.97 45.21
CA ASP A 2 107.19 -80.88 45.69
C ASP A 2 108.16 -81.29 44.58
N LEU A 3 109.33 -80.64 44.54
CA LEU A 3 110.33 -80.81 43.48
C LEU A 3 110.83 -82.26 43.28
N ASP A 4 110.56 -83.13 44.26
CA ASP A 4 111.04 -84.50 44.26
C ASP A 4 110.09 -85.47 43.53
N THR A 5 108.78 -85.17 43.39
CA THR A 5 107.90 -86.01 42.57
C THR A 5 108.16 -85.83 41.07
N GLU A 6 108.50 -84.63 40.60
CA GLU A 6 108.91 -84.42 39.19
C GLU A 6 110.20 -85.17 38.83
N LYS A 7 111.15 -85.30 39.77
CA LYS A 7 112.37 -86.10 39.55
C LYS A 7 112.07 -87.60 39.46
N VAL A 8 111.15 -88.11 40.28
CA VAL A 8 110.71 -89.52 40.21
C VAL A 8 109.97 -89.79 38.90
N ILE A 9 109.08 -88.90 38.47
CA ILE A 9 108.35 -89.04 37.19
C ILE A 9 109.32 -89.07 36.00
N ASN A 10 110.34 -88.20 35.98
CA ASN A 10 111.38 -88.19 34.95
C ASN A 10 112.30 -89.44 34.96
N LEU A 11 112.37 -90.17 36.08
CA LEU A 11 113.10 -91.44 36.19
C LEU A 11 112.26 -92.66 35.77
N VAL A 12 110.94 -92.63 36.00
CA VAL A 12 110.03 -93.73 35.67
C VAL A 12 109.54 -93.65 34.21
N PHE A 13 109.43 -92.46 33.62
CA PHE A 13 108.93 -92.25 32.26
C PHE A 13 109.93 -91.49 31.37
N PRO A 14 110.96 -92.17 30.82
CA PRO A 14 112.02 -91.53 30.05
C PRO A 14 111.61 -90.89 28.71
N GLU A 15 110.37 -91.11 28.24
CA GLU A 15 109.83 -90.49 27.00
C GLU A 15 108.92 -89.26 27.25
N GLY A 16 108.62 -88.91 28.50
CA GLY A 16 107.83 -87.72 28.85
C GLY A 16 106.31 -87.89 28.72
N ILE A 17 105.54 -87.17 29.55
CA ILE A 17 104.06 -87.30 29.62
C ILE A 17 103.38 -85.96 29.31
N SER A 18 102.33 -85.99 28.48
CA SER A 18 101.47 -84.83 28.17
C SER A 18 100.81 -84.23 29.41
N GLU A 19 100.77 -82.90 29.52
CA GLU A 19 100.45 -82.16 30.77
C GLU A 19 99.06 -82.40 31.38
N SER A 20 98.15 -83.07 30.67
CA SER A 20 96.80 -83.41 31.13
C SER A 20 96.74 -84.31 32.37
N TRP A 21 97.86 -84.89 32.80
CA TRP A 21 97.94 -85.64 34.07
C TRP A 21 97.79 -84.74 35.32
N LYS A 22 98.00 -83.42 35.20
CA LYS A 22 97.92 -82.48 36.35
C LYS A 22 96.49 -82.20 36.83
N GLU A 23 95.48 -82.40 35.97
CA GLU A 23 94.07 -82.12 36.30
C GLU A 23 93.31 -83.34 36.83
N ASN A 24 93.80 -84.55 36.58
CA ASN A 24 93.10 -85.78 36.95
C ASN A 24 93.51 -86.26 38.35
N SER A 25 92.67 -85.97 39.35
CA SER A 25 92.85 -86.37 40.77
C SER A 25 93.26 -87.83 40.95
N ASP A 26 92.67 -88.73 40.17
CA ASP A 26 92.84 -90.17 40.36
C ASP A 26 94.24 -90.64 39.92
N PHE A 27 94.86 -89.94 38.96
CA PHE A 27 96.23 -90.18 38.53
C PHE A 27 97.25 -89.85 39.63
N GLY A 28 97.02 -88.76 40.38
CA GLY A 28 97.84 -88.38 41.54
C GLY A 28 97.75 -89.38 42.70
N GLN A 29 96.56 -89.94 42.93
CA GLN A 29 96.37 -91.01 43.93
C GLN A 29 97.07 -92.31 43.50
N TYR A 30 97.07 -92.64 42.21
CA TYR A 30 97.76 -93.81 41.69
C TYR A 30 99.28 -93.70 41.75
N LEU A 31 99.86 -92.54 41.38
CA LEU A 31 101.30 -92.25 41.58
C LEU A 31 101.74 -92.40 43.05
N SER A 32 100.88 -91.97 43.98
CA SER A 32 101.14 -92.10 45.42
C SER A 32 101.14 -93.56 45.91
N LYS A 33 100.34 -94.44 45.27
CA LYS A 33 100.40 -95.90 45.51
C LYS A 33 101.65 -96.53 44.89
N LEU A 34 102.04 -96.09 43.69
CA LEU A 34 103.23 -96.59 42.98
C LEU A 34 104.52 -96.40 43.80
N GLY A 35 104.64 -95.26 44.49
CA GLY A 35 105.76 -94.96 45.39
C GLY A 35 105.78 -95.77 46.70
N GLY A 36 104.75 -96.57 46.99
CA GLY A 36 104.64 -97.44 48.16
C GLY A 36 104.82 -98.93 47.88
N PHE A 37 105.15 -99.32 46.65
CA PHE A 37 105.33 -100.72 46.26
C PHE A 37 106.76 -101.22 46.43
N ASP A 38 106.92 -102.47 46.89
CA ASP A 38 108.19 -103.19 46.89
C ASP A 38 108.62 -103.52 45.45
N VAL A 39 109.93 -103.73 45.25
CA VAL A 39 110.55 -103.92 43.91
C VAL A 39 109.90 -105.06 43.11
N ASP A 40 109.52 -106.17 43.76
CA ASP A 40 108.85 -107.32 43.12
C ASP A 40 107.40 -107.01 42.65
N GLN A 41 106.75 -105.99 43.20
CA GLN A 41 105.42 -105.53 42.76
C GLN A 41 105.57 -104.52 41.61
N LEU A 42 106.54 -103.60 41.70
CA LEU A 42 106.82 -102.60 40.67
C LEU A 42 107.21 -103.21 39.31
N ILE A 43 107.80 -104.42 39.32
CA ILE A 43 108.11 -105.19 38.09
C ILE A 43 106.86 -105.79 37.42
N LYS A 44 105.78 -106.05 38.17
CA LYS A 44 104.53 -106.68 37.66
C LYS A 44 103.41 -105.69 37.36
N GLU A 45 103.48 -104.49 37.89
CA GLU A 45 102.51 -103.42 37.65
C GLU A 45 102.32 -103.06 36.15
N PRO A 46 103.35 -103.08 35.27
CA PRO A 46 103.16 -102.82 33.84
C PRO A 46 102.28 -103.87 33.14
N ASP A 47 102.44 -105.14 33.51
CA ASP A 47 101.63 -106.25 32.98
C ASP A 47 100.18 -106.13 33.50
N HIS A 48 100.00 -105.80 34.79
CA HIS A 48 98.68 -105.54 35.37
C HIS A 48 97.96 -104.37 34.67
N LEU A 49 98.63 -103.25 34.45
CA LEU A 49 98.09 -102.10 33.71
C LEU A 49 97.75 -102.43 32.25
N SER A 50 98.54 -103.30 31.60
CA SER A 50 98.26 -103.77 30.24
C SER A 50 96.98 -104.62 30.20
N ASP A 51 96.83 -105.56 31.13
CA ASP A 51 95.66 -106.42 31.23
C ASP A 51 94.40 -105.64 31.65
N GLU A 52 94.51 -104.69 32.60
CA GLU A 52 93.41 -103.82 33.00
C GLU A 52 92.97 -102.90 31.86
N LYS A 53 93.90 -102.27 31.13
CA LYS A 53 93.59 -101.48 29.93
C LYS A 53 92.89 -102.31 28.87
N LYS A 54 93.32 -103.57 28.67
CA LYS A 54 92.67 -104.49 27.73
C LYS A 54 91.26 -104.86 28.19
N SER A 55 91.07 -105.13 29.47
CA SER A 55 89.74 -105.39 30.06
C SER A 55 88.81 -104.18 29.96
N VAL A 56 89.30 -102.95 30.17
CA VAL A 56 88.53 -101.71 29.99
C VAL A 56 88.19 -101.48 28.51
N LEU A 57 89.09 -101.79 27.58
CA LEU A 57 88.79 -101.72 26.14
C LEU A 57 87.75 -102.77 25.72
N GLU A 58 87.87 -104.00 26.20
CA GLU A 58 86.90 -105.08 25.92
C GLU A 58 85.53 -104.74 26.53
N THR A 59 85.45 -104.31 27.79
CA THR A 59 84.17 -103.87 28.39
C THR A 59 83.60 -102.60 27.75
N THR A 60 84.42 -101.64 27.33
CA THR A 60 83.92 -100.45 26.60
C THR A 60 83.43 -100.84 25.20
N GLN A 61 84.11 -101.76 24.51
CA GLN A 61 83.63 -102.30 23.25
C GLN A 61 82.34 -103.11 23.44
N GLU A 62 82.23 -103.96 24.46
CA GLU A 62 80.99 -104.66 24.79
C GLU A 62 79.85 -103.69 25.17
N LEU A 63 80.14 -102.61 25.89
CA LEU A 63 79.14 -101.59 26.24
C LEU A 63 78.65 -100.85 24.99
N VAL A 64 79.57 -100.49 24.09
CA VAL A 64 79.28 -99.82 22.82
C VAL A 64 78.57 -100.77 21.85
N PHE A 65 79.00 -102.02 21.68
CA PHE A 65 78.31 -103.02 20.85
C PHE A 65 76.98 -103.47 21.44
N GLY A 66 76.84 -103.54 22.76
CA GLY A 66 75.58 -103.83 23.43
C GLY A 66 74.55 -102.70 23.29
N ASN A 67 75.00 -101.44 23.33
CA ASN A 67 74.15 -100.25 23.36
C ASN A 67 74.26 -99.36 22.11
N TYR A 68 74.83 -99.84 21.00
CA TYR A 68 75.03 -99.01 19.78
C TYR A 68 73.70 -98.47 19.25
N LYS A 69 72.61 -99.24 19.38
CA LYS A 69 71.25 -98.80 19.05
C LYS A 69 70.82 -97.59 19.87
N THR A 70 71.11 -97.57 21.18
CA THR A 70 70.79 -96.45 22.07
C THR A 70 71.57 -95.19 21.68
N PHE A 71 72.84 -95.32 21.29
CA PHE A 71 73.63 -94.20 20.77
C PHE A 71 73.13 -93.68 19.42
N ILE A 72 72.79 -94.58 18.48
CA ILE A 72 72.19 -94.18 17.19
C ILE A 72 70.85 -93.49 17.43
N GLN A 73 69.96 -94.06 18.25
CA GLN A 73 68.68 -93.43 18.62
C GLN A 73 68.88 -92.07 19.28
N THR A 74 69.87 -91.92 20.17
CA THR A 74 70.17 -90.61 20.82
C THR A 74 70.63 -89.58 19.78
N ALA A 75 71.46 -89.96 18.82
CA ALA A 75 71.91 -89.09 17.74
C ALA A 75 70.79 -88.76 16.73
N GLU A 76 69.93 -89.73 16.40
CA GLU A 76 68.75 -89.55 15.55
C GLU A 76 67.73 -88.63 16.21
N SER A 77 67.37 -88.86 17.48
CA SER A 77 66.51 -87.98 18.26
C SER A 77 67.12 -86.58 18.42
N SER A 78 68.42 -86.45 18.65
CA SER A 78 69.07 -85.12 18.69
C SER A 78 68.98 -84.38 17.35
N ARG A 79 69.03 -85.10 16.22
CA ARG A 79 68.88 -84.52 14.88
C ARG A 79 67.44 -84.18 14.55
N GLU A 80 66.49 -84.99 15.00
CA GLU A 80 65.05 -84.74 14.88
C GLU A 80 64.66 -83.50 15.71
N ILE A 81 65.08 -83.43 16.98
CA ILE A 81 64.92 -82.25 17.85
C ILE A 81 65.49 -80.99 17.17
N PHE A 82 66.71 -81.04 16.62
CA PHE A 82 67.30 -79.87 15.94
C PHE A 82 66.49 -79.42 14.72
N LYS A 83 65.92 -80.38 13.96
CA LYS A 83 65.04 -80.09 12.83
C LYS A 83 63.71 -79.47 13.29
N GLU A 84 63.09 -80.00 14.34
CA GLU A 84 61.86 -79.45 14.91
C GLU A 84 62.07 -78.05 15.51
N PHE A 85 63.22 -77.79 16.13
CA PHE A 85 63.58 -76.45 16.62
C PHE A 85 63.71 -75.45 15.47
N ASN A 86 64.42 -75.78 14.39
CA ASN A 86 64.50 -74.90 13.22
C ASN A 86 63.13 -74.67 12.56
N GLU A 87 62.27 -75.69 12.50
CA GLU A 87 60.91 -75.52 11.99
C GLU A 87 60.05 -74.64 12.93
N THR A 88 60.25 -74.75 14.24
CA THR A 88 59.60 -73.91 15.25
C THR A 88 60.07 -72.46 15.16
N GLU A 89 61.36 -72.22 14.95
CA GLU A 89 61.94 -70.88 14.71
C GLU A 89 61.33 -70.25 13.44
N MET A 90 61.30 -70.96 12.32
CA MET A 90 60.67 -70.47 11.08
C MET A 90 59.17 -70.18 11.24
N ARG A 91 58.45 -70.97 12.04
CA ARG A 91 57.03 -70.75 12.36
C ARG A 91 56.85 -69.52 13.28
N LEU A 92 57.77 -69.31 14.23
CA LEU A 92 57.78 -68.18 15.15
C LEU A 92 58.08 -66.86 14.40
N ASP A 93 59.08 -66.82 13.53
CA ASP A 93 59.38 -65.65 12.70
C ASP A 93 58.20 -65.26 11.82
N ARG A 94 57.55 -66.25 11.18
CA ARG A 94 56.34 -66.00 10.38
C ARG A 94 55.18 -65.49 11.23
N LEU A 95 55.08 -65.87 12.50
CA LEU A 95 54.08 -65.36 13.43
C LEU A 95 54.40 -63.91 13.84
N VAL A 96 55.66 -63.63 14.20
CA VAL A 96 56.15 -62.28 14.54
C VAL A 96 55.94 -61.29 13.39
N GLN A 97 56.16 -61.70 12.14
CA GLN A 97 55.89 -60.86 10.96
C GLN A 97 54.39 -60.62 10.70
N LYS A 98 53.52 -61.61 10.97
CA LYS A 98 52.08 -61.50 10.67
C LYS A 98 51.24 -60.85 11.76
N ILE A 99 51.70 -60.84 13.01
CA ILE A 99 50.98 -60.18 14.11
C ILE A 99 50.80 -58.67 13.85
N PRO A 100 51.81 -57.89 13.44
CA PRO A 100 51.64 -56.47 13.10
C PRO A 100 50.60 -56.23 11.99
N GLU A 101 50.66 -56.97 10.87
CA GLU A 101 49.65 -56.86 9.80
C GLU A 101 48.23 -57.17 10.30
N PHE A 102 48.10 -58.15 11.20
CA PHE A 102 46.82 -58.51 11.79
C PHE A 102 46.30 -57.41 12.71
N VAL A 103 47.16 -56.82 13.55
CA VAL A 103 46.81 -55.68 14.42
C VAL A 103 46.39 -54.47 13.58
N GLU A 104 47.11 -54.13 12.51
CA GLU A 104 46.76 -53.03 11.60
C GLU A 104 45.39 -53.26 10.91
N LYS A 105 45.14 -54.48 10.41
CA LYS A 105 43.85 -54.86 9.81
C LYS A 105 42.72 -54.86 10.85
N CYS A 106 42.98 -55.30 12.09
CA CYS A 106 42.03 -55.19 13.19
C CYS A 106 41.73 -53.74 13.56
N GLN A 107 42.73 -52.85 13.54
CA GLN A 107 42.54 -51.44 13.87
C GLN A 107 41.75 -50.71 12.77
N THR A 108 42.10 -50.93 11.49
CA THR A 108 41.30 -50.48 10.34
C THR A 108 39.86 -51.01 10.40
N PHE A 109 39.67 -52.29 10.77
CA PHE A 109 38.34 -52.87 10.97
C PHE A 109 37.59 -52.20 12.12
N CYS A 110 38.23 -51.95 13.26
CA CYS A 110 37.63 -51.25 14.40
C CYS A 110 37.20 -49.83 14.02
N ASP A 111 38.02 -49.08 13.28
CA ASP A 111 37.70 -47.71 12.89
C ASP A 111 36.61 -47.66 11.80
N THR A 112 36.65 -48.58 10.84
CA THR A 112 35.56 -48.76 9.86
C THR A 112 34.26 -49.21 10.55
N SER A 113 34.34 -50.08 11.57
CA SER A 113 33.19 -50.55 12.35
C SER A 113 32.59 -49.43 13.20
N LYS A 114 33.41 -48.56 13.81
CA LYS A 114 32.95 -47.35 14.50
C LYS A 114 32.21 -46.43 13.54
N ASP A 115 32.76 -46.15 12.35
CA ASP A 115 32.11 -45.27 11.36
C ASP A 115 30.83 -45.87 10.76
N ILE A 116 30.78 -47.19 10.52
CA ILE A 116 29.54 -47.87 10.16
C ILE A 116 28.53 -47.80 11.32
N SER A 117 28.98 -47.91 12.57
CA SER A 117 28.12 -47.82 13.75
C SER A 117 27.58 -46.40 13.96
N THR A 118 28.39 -45.35 13.79
CA THR A 118 27.91 -43.96 13.84
C THR A 118 26.95 -43.66 12.70
N ARG A 119 27.26 -44.06 11.45
CA ARG A 119 26.36 -43.93 10.30
C ARG A 119 25.05 -44.69 10.52
N ARG A 120 25.09 -45.91 11.05
CA ARG A 120 23.88 -46.68 11.42
C ARG A 120 23.10 -46.04 12.55
N ARG A 121 23.77 -45.46 13.56
CA ARG A 121 23.12 -44.74 14.68
C ARG A 121 22.42 -43.48 14.17
N ILE A 122 23.08 -42.69 13.32
CA ILE A 122 22.49 -41.51 12.68
C ILE A 122 21.31 -41.92 11.82
N ASN A 123 21.47 -42.89 10.91
CA ASN A 123 20.39 -43.34 10.04
C ASN A 123 19.20 -43.92 10.82
N SER A 124 19.45 -44.68 11.89
CA SER A 124 18.39 -45.15 12.79
C SER A 124 17.68 -43.99 13.49
N LEU A 125 18.41 -42.98 13.95
CA LEU A 125 17.83 -41.80 14.59
C LEU A 125 16.99 -40.98 13.60
N THR A 126 17.50 -40.75 12.38
CA THR A 126 16.79 -40.10 11.28
C THR A 126 15.52 -40.86 10.92
N LEU A 127 15.56 -42.20 10.90
CA LEU A 127 14.39 -43.03 10.60
C LEU A 127 13.36 -42.98 11.75
N THR A 128 13.79 -43.00 13.01
CA THR A 128 12.89 -42.84 14.17
C THR A 128 12.25 -41.45 14.23
N ARG A 129 12.96 -40.41 13.79
CA ARG A 129 12.48 -39.00 13.78
C ARG A 129 12.03 -38.53 12.39
N ASN A 130 11.78 -39.45 11.46
CA ASN A 130 11.51 -39.10 10.07
C ASN A 130 10.20 -38.30 9.90
N ALA A 131 9.16 -38.63 10.68
CA ALA A 131 7.89 -37.90 10.67
C ALA A 131 8.07 -36.43 11.12
N GLU A 132 8.73 -36.19 12.26
CA GLU A 132 9.01 -34.85 12.77
C GLU A 132 9.87 -34.01 11.80
N LEU A 133 10.80 -34.66 11.07
CA LEU A 133 11.58 -34.00 10.01
C LEU A 133 10.73 -33.69 8.76
N LEU A 134 9.76 -34.55 8.43
CA LEU A 134 8.85 -34.35 7.31
C LEU A 134 7.90 -33.19 7.58
N GLU A 135 7.31 -33.10 8.78
CA GLU A 135 6.47 -31.97 9.20
C GLU A 135 7.17 -30.61 9.00
N VAL A 136 8.45 -30.52 9.35
CA VAL A 136 9.27 -29.31 9.14
C VAL A 136 9.52 -29.01 7.66
N LEU A 137 9.70 -30.05 6.83
CA LEU A 137 9.90 -29.92 5.38
C LEU A 137 8.60 -29.62 4.61
N GLU A 138 7.44 -30.00 5.17
CA GLU A 138 6.12 -29.76 4.57
C GLU A 138 5.55 -28.36 4.88
N MET A 139 6.12 -27.63 5.85
CA MET A 139 5.66 -26.28 6.22
C MET A 139 5.48 -25.30 5.03
N PRO A 140 6.37 -25.22 4.01
CA PRO A 140 6.12 -24.36 2.85
C PRO A 140 4.89 -24.77 2.03
N GLN A 141 4.62 -26.07 1.90
CA GLN A 141 3.46 -26.59 1.18
C GLN A 141 2.16 -26.37 1.97
N LEU A 142 2.22 -26.55 3.29
CA LEU A 142 1.13 -26.20 4.20
C LEU A 142 0.83 -24.70 4.14
N MET A 143 1.85 -23.84 4.12
CA MET A 143 1.69 -22.40 3.93
C MET A 143 0.97 -22.09 2.62
N GLU A 144 1.42 -22.63 1.50
CA GLU A 144 0.76 -22.41 0.20
C GLU A 144 -0.70 -22.91 0.20
N SER A 145 -0.98 -24.03 0.89
CA SER A 145 -2.34 -24.57 1.03
C SER A 145 -3.25 -23.68 1.87
N CYS A 146 -2.83 -23.25 3.07
CA CYS A 146 -3.58 -22.34 3.94
C CYS A 146 -3.82 -20.98 3.27
N LEU A 147 -2.83 -20.48 2.53
CA LEU A 147 -2.96 -19.26 1.72
C LEU A 147 -3.99 -19.43 0.60
N ARG A 148 -4.04 -20.60 -0.05
CA ARG A 148 -5.02 -20.91 -1.11
C ARG A 148 -6.44 -21.14 -0.59
N SER A 149 -6.60 -21.68 0.63
CA SER A 149 -7.90 -21.88 1.28
C SER A 149 -8.47 -20.62 1.95
N ASN A 150 -7.72 -19.50 1.99
CA ASN A 150 -8.04 -18.27 2.73
C ASN A 150 -8.00 -18.43 4.27
N GLN A 151 -7.20 -19.38 4.78
CA GLN A 151 -7.07 -19.65 6.23
C GLN A 151 -5.88 -18.88 6.82
N TYR A 152 -6.07 -17.56 6.90
CA TYR A 152 -5.01 -16.61 7.23
C TYR A 152 -4.50 -16.68 8.68
N ASN A 153 -5.31 -17.15 9.63
CA ASN A 153 -4.89 -17.31 11.03
C ASN A 153 -3.89 -18.48 11.16
N GLU A 154 -4.17 -19.61 10.53
CA GLU A 154 -3.27 -20.77 10.48
C GLU A 154 -1.96 -20.41 9.75
N ALA A 155 -2.07 -19.67 8.64
CA ALA A 155 -0.90 -19.14 7.93
C ALA A 155 -0.08 -18.16 8.79
N LEU A 156 -0.72 -17.32 9.62
CA LEU A 156 -0.01 -16.45 10.56
C LEU A 156 0.76 -17.27 11.60
N GLU A 157 0.10 -18.22 12.26
CA GLU A 157 0.73 -19.10 13.27
C GLU A 157 1.93 -19.86 12.70
N LEU A 158 1.77 -20.40 11.48
CA LEU A 158 2.84 -21.10 10.75
C LEU A 158 4.00 -20.16 10.40
N SER A 159 3.74 -18.91 10.02
CA SER A 159 4.79 -17.90 9.77
C SER A 159 5.55 -17.53 11.06
N GLN A 160 4.84 -17.38 12.19
CA GLN A 160 5.45 -17.09 13.49
C GLN A 160 6.29 -18.26 13.98
N TYR A 161 5.81 -19.49 13.80
CA TYR A 161 6.57 -20.71 14.13
C TYR A 161 7.83 -20.83 13.27
N ALA A 162 7.74 -20.57 11.96
CA ALA A 162 8.90 -20.55 11.06
C ALA A 162 9.94 -19.49 11.50
N ARG A 163 9.51 -18.26 11.83
CA ARG A 163 10.41 -17.22 12.38
C ARG A 163 11.08 -17.66 13.67
N GLN A 164 10.35 -18.28 14.61
CA GLN A 164 10.93 -18.81 15.85
C GLN A 164 11.92 -19.96 15.60
N LEU A 165 11.66 -20.83 14.61
CA LEU A 165 12.55 -21.91 14.22
C LEU A 165 13.84 -21.38 13.61
N GLY A 166 13.75 -20.39 12.71
CA GLY A 166 14.89 -19.68 12.15
C GLY A 166 15.75 -18.96 13.19
N ALA A 167 15.12 -18.33 14.18
CA ALA A 167 15.83 -17.67 15.29
C ALA A 167 16.59 -18.66 16.20
N LYS A 168 16.12 -19.91 16.34
CA LYS A 168 16.75 -20.95 17.17
C LYS A 168 17.79 -21.78 16.42
N HIS A 169 17.61 -21.98 15.11
CA HIS A 169 18.40 -22.94 14.31
C HIS A 169 18.87 -22.38 12.95
N GLY A 170 19.10 -21.06 12.87
CA GLY A 170 19.55 -20.37 11.66
C GLY A 170 20.88 -20.84 11.07
N ASP A 171 21.72 -21.54 11.85
CA ASP A 171 22.96 -22.16 11.37
C ASP A 171 22.73 -23.31 10.36
N ILE A 172 21.50 -23.83 10.26
CA ILE A 172 21.15 -24.95 9.36
C ILE A 172 20.60 -24.39 8.03
N PRO A 173 21.31 -24.56 6.89
CA PRO A 173 20.90 -23.94 5.61
C PRO A 173 19.50 -24.34 5.12
N ILE A 174 19.06 -25.57 5.43
CA ILE A 174 17.73 -26.06 5.06
C ILE A 174 16.63 -25.28 5.80
N ILE A 175 16.82 -25.00 7.11
CA ILE A 175 15.86 -24.22 7.90
C ILE A 175 15.84 -22.77 7.41
N ALA A 176 17.00 -22.18 7.13
CA ALA A 176 17.08 -20.85 6.54
C ALA A 176 16.34 -20.75 5.18
N SER A 177 16.43 -21.80 4.35
CA SER A 177 15.71 -21.89 3.07
C SER A 177 14.18 -21.99 3.27
N ILE A 178 13.73 -22.83 4.21
CA ILE A 178 12.29 -22.99 4.54
C ILE A 178 11.71 -21.67 5.02
N VAL A 179 12.39 -20.96 5.92
CA VAL A 179 11.94 -19.64 6.41
C VAL A 179 11.86 -18.63 5.28
N ALA A 180 12.87 -18.57 4.39
CA ALA A 180 12.85 -17.67 3.24
C ALA A 180 11.70 -17.97 2.25
N GLU A 181 11.38 -19.24 2.02
CA GLU A 181 10.28 -19.67 1.13
C GLU A 181 8.91 -19.33 1.73
N ILE A 182 8.76 -19.49 3.05
CA ILE A 182 7.56 -19.09 3.81
C ILE A 182 7.38 -17.57 3.80
N GLU A 183 8.42 -16.78 4.08
CA GLU A 183 8.35 -15.30 4.03
C GLU A 183 8.08 -14.78 2.61
N SER A 184 8.63 -15.44 1.58
CA SER A 184 8.34 -15.13 0.18
C SER A 184 6.87 -15.37 -0.18
N SER A 185 6.32 -16.50 0.27
CA SER A 185 4.92 -16.87 0.07
C SER A 185 3.97 -15.89 0.78
N TRP A 186 4.31 -15.54 2.03
CA TRP A 186 3.61 -14.54 2.84
C TRP A 186 3.61 -13.15 2.18
N SER A 187 4.79 -12.67 1.77
CA SER A 187 4.96 -11.39 1.07
C SER A 187 4.18 -11.34 -0.24
N GLY A 188 4.15 -12.46 -0.97
CA GLY A 188 3.33 -12.63 -2.17
C GLY A 188 1.83 -12.48 -1.87
N MET A 189 1.33 -13.08 -0.79
CA MET A 189 -0.08 -12.92 -0.38
C MET A 189 -0.41 -11.48 0.02
N VAL A 190 0.44 -10.83 0.83
CA VAL A 190 0.25 -9.41 1.19
C VAL A 190 0.17 -8.55 -0.08
N GLY A 191 1.01 -8.82 -1.08
CA GLY A 191 0.94 -8.20 -2.40
C GLY A 191 -0.39 -8.44 -3.14
N GLN A 192 -0.95 -9.65 -3.09
CA GLN A 192 -2.25 -9.98 -3.69
C GLN A 192 -3.43 -9.32 -2.97
N VAL A 193 -3.40 -9.24 -1.64
CA VAL A 193 -4.43 -8.56 -0.83
C VAL A 193 -4.41 -7.04 -1.08
N VAL A 194 -3.22 -6.42 -1.08
CA VAL A 194 -3.05 -5.01 -1.45
C VAL A 194 -3.41 -4.74 -2.92
N GLY A 195 -3.13 -5.69 -3.82
CA GLY A 195 -3.59 -5.64 -5.21
C GLY A 195 -5.11 -5.67 -5.33
N SER A 196 -5.78 -6.50 -4.52
CA SER A 196 -7.25 -6.60 -4.47
C SER A 196 -7.92 -5.30 -4.01
N LEU A 197 -7.27 -4.51 -3.14
CA LEU A 197 -7.75 -3.19 -2.73
C LEU A 197 -7.79 -2.14 -3.86
N ARG A 198 -7.19 -2.43 -5.03
CA ARG A 198 -7.21 -1.56 -6.23
C ARG A 198 -8.40 -1.81 -7.17
N GLY A 199 -9.38 -2.62 -6.77
CA GLY A 199 -10.63 -2.82 -7.52
C GLY A 199 -11.81 -2.02 -6.94
N ASP A 200 -12.90 -1.91 -7.70
CA ASP A 200 -14.17 -1.45 -7.13
C ASP A 200 -14.65 -2.49 -6.10
N LEU A 201 -14.92 -2.06 -4.87
CA LEU A 201 -15.18 -2.96 -3.76
C LEU A 201 -16.22 -2.37 -2.79
N PRO A 202 -17.22 -3.17 -2.37
CA PRO A 202 -18.18 -2.75 -1.36
C PRO A 202 -17.53 -2.75 0.04
N LEU A 203 -18.03 -1.89 0.93
CA LEU A 203 -17.51 -1.70 2.28
C LEU A 203 -17.22 -3.01 3.07
N PRO A 204 -18.10 -4.04 3.08
CA PRO A 204 -17.83 -5.29 3.80
C PRO A 204 -16.58 -6.01 3.29
N ARG A 205 -16.28 -5.95 1.99
CA ARG A 205 -15.08 -6.58 1.42
C ARG A 205 -13.82 -5.78 1.74
N CYS A 206 -13.92 -4.46 1.84
CA CYS A 206 -12.83 -3.61 2.33
C CYS A 206 -12.47 -3.94 3.78
N LEU A 207 -13.49 -4.03 4.65
CA LEU A 207 -13.33 -4.42 6.05
C LEU A 207 -12.69 -5.81 6.20
N GLN A 208 -13.11 -6.79 5.40
CA GLN A 208 -12.46 -8.10 5.35
C GLN A 208 -10.98 -7.99 4.96
N LEU A 209 -10.65 -7.38 3.81
CA LEU A 209 -9.27 -7.32 3.31
C LEU A 209 -8.34 -6.54 4.25
N VAL A 210 -8.81 -5.45 4.86
CA VAL A 210 -8.02 -4.67 5.83
C VAL A 210 -7.93 -5.37 7.19
N GLY A 211 -8.98 -6.08 7.62
CA GLY A 211 -8.93 -6.98 8.77
C GLY A 211 -7.89 -8.09 8.61
N LEU A 212 -7.78 -8.65 7.40
CA LEU A 212 -6.73 -9.62 7.05
C LEU A 212 -5.33 -8.99 7.07
N LEU A 213 -5.16 -7.79 6.53
CA LEU A 213 -3.86 -7.09 6.61
C LEU A 213 -3.45 -6.76 8.06
N ARG A 214 -4.42 -6.51 8.95
CA ARG A 214 -4.17 -6.36 10.39
C ARG A 214 -3.82 -7.69 11.06
N SER A 215 -4.55 -8.78 10.77
CA SER A 215 -4.20 -10.09 11.34
C SER A 215 -2.86 -10.60 10.82
N MET A 216 -2.44 -10.20 9.62
CA MET A 216 -1.11 -10.51 9.07
C MET A 216 0.05 -9.78 9.75
N ASP A 217 -0.20 -8.78 10.60
CA ASP A 217 0.84 -7.92 11.22
C ASP A 217 1.88 -7.40 10.21
N ALA A 218 1.43 -7.16 8.97
CA ALA A 218 2.30 -6.85 7.84
C ALA A 218 2.65 -5.36 7.74
N PHE A 219 1.88 -4.50 8.41
CA PHE A 219 1.98 -3.05 8.40
C PHE A 219 1.56 -2.50 9.75
N THR A 220 2.25 -1.47 10.24
CA THR A 220 1.76 -0.66 11.36
C THR A 220 0.48 0.10 10.97
N GLU A 221 -0.34 0.52 11.94
CA GLU A 221 -1.61 1.20 11.66
C GLU A 221 -1.47 2.48 10.77
N PRO A 222 -0.42 3.33 10.92
CA PRO A 222 -0.17 4.43 9.98
C PRO A 222 0.22 3.97 8.57
N GLU A 223 1.04 2.92 8.46
CA GLU A 223 1.42 2.35 7.16
C GLU A 223 0.20 1.71 6.46
N LEU A 224 -0.67 1.04 7.20
CA LEU A 224 -1.90 0.44 6.70
C LEU A 224 -2.87 1.50 6.15
N ARG A 225 -3.04 2.63 6.86
CA ARG A 225 -3.77 3.82 6.36
C ARG A 225 -3.18 4.30 5.03
N ILE A 226 -1.86 4.48 4.96
CA ILE A 226 -1.17 4.92 3.73
C ILE A 226 -1.35 3.90 2.59
N LYS A 227 -1.17 2.61 2.84
CA LYS A 227 -1.33 1.55 1.83
C LYS A 227 -2.75 1.45 1.31
N PHE A 228 -3.76 1.59 2.18
CA PHE A 228 -5.16 1.64 1.77
C PHE A 228 -5.43 2.86 0.87
N LEU A 229 -5.04 4.06 1.30
CA LEU A 229 -5.24 5.28 0.52
C LEU A 229 -4.49 5.24 -0.82
N GLN A 230 -3.26 4.72 -0.86
CA GLN A 230 -2.49 4.52 -2.09
C GLN A 230 -3.18 3.53 -3.06
N ALA A 231 -3.72 2.42 -2.55
CA ALA A 231 -4.42 1.44 -3.37
C ALA A 231 -5.74 2.01 -3.95
N ARG A 232 -6.51 2.72 -3.13
CA ARG A 232 -7.76 3.38 -3.53
C ARG A 232 -7.54 4.53 -4.49
N ASP A 233 -6.52 5.35 -4.25
CA ASP A 233 -6.14 6.43 -5.15
C ASP A 233 -5.66 5.88 -6.49
N SER A 234 -4.79 4.86 -6.51
CA SER A 234 -4.35 4.22 -7.76
C SER A 234 -5.53 3.79 -8.64
N TRP A 235 -6.59 3.26 -8.02
CA TRP A 235 -7.84 2.91 -8.71
C TRP A 235 -8.62 4.14 -9.18
N LEU A 236 -8.85 5.14 -8.31
CA LEU A 236 -9.53 6.39 -8.66
C LEU A 236 -8.83 7.11 -9.82
N GLN A 237 -7.49 7.23 -9.78
CA GLN A 237 -6.70 7.82 -10.86
C GLN A 237 -6.85 7.02 -12.16
N SER A 238 -6.91 5.68 -12.10
CA SER A 238 -7.13 4.86 -13.31
C SER A 238 -8.49 5.15 -13.96
N LEU A 239 -9.51 5.40 -13.14
CA LEU A 239 -10.86 5.72 -13.59
C LEU A 239 -10.96 7.15 -14.15
N LEU A 240 -10.35 8.14 -13.49
CA LEU A 240 -10.31 9.53 -13.96
C LEU A 240 -9.50 9.67 -15.27
N ASN A 241 -8.39 8.95 -15.40
CA ASN A 241 -7.58 8.94 -16.63
C ASN A 241 -8.26 8.21 -17.80
N ALA A 242 -9.29 7.40 -17.55
CA ALA A 242 -10.09 6.74 -18.59
C ALA A 242 -11.19 7.65 -19.18
N ILE A 243 -11.41 8.85 -18.64
CA ILE A 243 -12.41 9.79 -19.15
C ILE A 243 -11.91 10.42 -20.47
N PRO A 244 -12.69 10.38 -21.57
CA PRO A 244 -12.29 11.03 -22.82
C PRO A 244 -12.16 12.55 -22.67
N LYS A 245 -11.08 13.12 -23.21
CA LYS A 245 -10.77 14.57 -23.17
C LYS A 245 -11.21 15.33 -24.44
N GLU A 246 -11.98 14.68 -25.31
CA GLU A 246 -12.39 15.21 -26.62
C GLU A 246 -13.50 16.27 -26.51
N ASP A 247 -14.43 16.10 -25.56
CA ASP A 247 -15.48 17.08 -25.24
C ASP A 247 -15.31 17.56 -23.79
N PRO A 248 -14.96 18.85 -23.57
CA PRO A 248 -14.82 19.44 -22.24
C PRO A 248 -16.08 19.34 -21.38
N ASN A 249 -17.29 19.44 -21.96
CA ASN A 249 -18.53 19.35 -21.18
C ASN A 249 -18.72 17.94 -20.61
N LEU A 250 -18.50 16.92 -21.46
CA LEU A 250 -18.56 15.51 -21.05
C LEU A 250 -17.44 15.16 -20.07
N HIS A 251 -16.22 15.65 -20.29
CA HIS A 251 -15.07 15.41 -19.42
C HIS A 251 -15.31 15.97 -18.02
N VAL A 252 -15.73 17.24 -17.91
CA VAL A 252 -16.03 17.89 -16.61
C VAL A 252 -17.21 17.21 -15.91
N THR A 253 -18.32 16.98 -16.61
CA THR A 253 -19.52 16.34 -16.03
C THR A 253 -19.19 14.95 -15.45
N LYS A 254 -18.49 14.10 -16.22
CA LYS A 254 -18.06 12.78 -15.74
C LYS A 254 -17.03 12.86 -14.63
N THR A 255 -16.11 13.82 -14.69
CA THR A 255 -15.11 14.04 -13.62
C THR A 255 -15.80 14.42 -12.31
N ILE A 256 -16.80 15.31 -12.33
CA ILE A 256 -17.60 15.66 -11.15
C ILE A 256 -18.34 14.43 -10.61
N GLU A 257 -19.05 13.70 -11.48
CA GLU A 257 -19.85 12.54 -11.08
C GLU A 257 -19.00 11.44 -10.42
N LEU A 258 -17.94 11.01 -11.12
CA LEU A 258 -17.05 9.94 -10.67
C LEU A 258 -16.25 10.37 -9.44
N SER A 259 -15.71 11.60 -9.40
CA SER A 259 -15.01 12.09 -8.21
C SER A 259 -15.93 12.13 -7.00
N ARG A 260 -17.16 12.67 -7.13
CA ARG A 260 -18.13 12.73 -6.04
C ARG A 260 -18.47 11.35 -5.49
N ILE A 261 -18.82 10.39 -6.36
CA ILE A 261 -19.23 9.04 -5.94
C ILE A 261 -18.05 8.29 -5.31
N HIS A 262 -16.91 8.25 -5.99
CA HIS A 262 -15.81 7.39 -5.57
C HIS A 262 -14.99 7.99 -4.41
N LEU A 263 -14.79 9.32 -4.34
CA LEU A 263 -14.21 9.92 -3.14
C LEU A 263 -15.13 9.73 -1.93
N PHE A 264 -16.45 9.88 -2.06
CA PHE A 264 -17.38 9.66 -0.95
C PHE A 264 -17.34 8.20 -0.46
N ASN A 265 -17.25 7.24 -1.38
CA ASN A 265 -17.06 5.83 -1.04
C ASN A 265 -15.73 5.59 -0.32
N ILE A 266 -14.61 6.16 -0.80
CA ILE A 266 -13.29 6.01 -0.16
C ILE A 266 -13.28 6.65 1.24
N ILE A 267 -13.87 7.83 1.41
CA ILE A 267 -14.06 8.51 2.70
C ILE A 267 -14.86 7.63 3.66
N THR A 268 -15.99 7.08 3.21
CA THR A 268 -16.87 6.24 4.03
C THR A 268 -16.16 4.94 4.42
N GLN A 269 -15.44 4.32 3.50
CA GLN A 269 -14.62 3.14 3.76
C GLN A 269 -13.48 3.42 4.71
N TYR A 270 -12.80 4.55 4.56
CA TYR A 270 -11.72 4.96 5.45
C TYR A 270 -12.24 5.13 6.88
N ARG A 271 -13.29 5.95 7.09
CA ARG A 271 -13.88 6.20 8.42
C ARG A 271 -14.42 4.94 9.09
N ALA A 272 -15.01 4.02 8.33
CA ALA A 272 -15.52 2.76 8.86
C ALA A 272 -14.42 1.75 9.25
N MET A 273 -13.19 1.92 8.77
CA MET A 273 -12.06 1.04 9.08
C MET A 273 -11.05 1.64 10.05
N PHE A 274 -10.92 2.96 10.04
CA PHE A 274 -9.99 3.75 10.86
C PHE A 274 -10.83 4.77 11.66
N ASN A 275 -11.16 4.40 12.91
CA ASN A 275 -11.89 5.27 13.83
C ASN A 275 -11.01 6.46 14.25
N ASP A 276 -11.07 7.55 13.49
CA ASP A 276 -10.39 8.80 13.84
C ASP A 276 -11.14 9.57 14.96
N ASP A 277 -12.38 9.20 15.29
CA ASP A 277 -13.13 9.78 16.42
C ASP A 277 -12.64 9.26 17.80
N GLU A 278 -11.83 8.19 17.84
CA GLU A 278 -11.19 7.67 19.06
C GLU A 278 -9.89 8.42 19.46
N LEU A 279 -9.63 9.60 18.88
CA LEU A 279 -8.47 10.45 19.21
C LEU A 279 -8.48 11.05 20.64
N ILE A 280 -9.45 10.68 21.50
CA ILE A 280 -9.53 11.06 22.92
C ILE A 280 -9.31 9.84 23.84
N ILE A 281 -8.39 8.94 23.50
CA ILE A 281 -7.87 7.93 24.43
C ILE A 281 -6.57 8.46 25.07
N PRO A 282 -6.55 8.72 26.39
CA PRO A 282 -5.35 9.23 27.06
C PRO A 282 -4.26 8.15 27.15
N GLY A 283 -3.24 8.26 26.30
CA GLY A 283 -2.11 7.33 26.27
C GLY A 283 -1.36 7.21 24.93
N ARG A 284 -1.91 7.73 23.83
CA ARG A 284 -1.20 7.83 22.53
C ARG A 284 -0.24 9.02 22.52
N ASP A 285 0.86 8.87 21.79
CA ASP A 285 1.94 9.86 21.67
C ASP A 285 1.43 11.12 20.91
N PRO A 286 1.41 12.32 21.52
CA PRO A 286 0.71 13.49 20.96
C PRO A 286 1.35 14.10 19.70
N ASN A 287 2.46 13.54 19.21
CA ASN A 287 3.23 14.05 18.08
C ASN A 287 2.85 13.47 16.71
N VAL A 288 2.08 12.38 16.65
CA VAL A 288 1.67 11.76 15.37
C VAL A 288 0.16 11.85 15.23
N ASN A 289 -0.31 12.88 14.54
CA ASN A 289 -1.72 12.96 14.14
C ASN A 289 -1.98 11.99 12.98
N GLU A 290 -2.31 10.75 13.31
CA GLU A 290 -2.56 9.68 12.33
C GLU A 290 -3.71 10.04 11.35
N SER A 291 -4.70 10.84 11.76
CA SER A 291 -5.80 11.28 10.89
C SER A 291 -5.39 12.36 9.89
N ALA A 292 -4.31 13.12 10.16
CA ALA A 292 -3.80 14.13 9.23
C ALA A 292 -3.41 13.55 7.87
N ILE A 293 -3.01 12.26 7.82
CA ILE A 293 -2.72 11.52 6.58
C ILE A 293 -3.94 11.54 5.64
N PHE A 294 -5.13 11.29 6.19
CA PHE A 294 -6.38 11.26 5.44
C PHE A 294 -6.83 12.65 5.01
N TYR A 295 -6.79 13.64 5.91
CA TYR A 295 -7.18 15.01 5.56
C TYR A 295 -6.24 15.65 4.53
N HIS A 296 -4.93 15.36 4.59
CA HIS A 296 -3.97 15.80 3.58
C HIS A 296 -4.23 15.14 2.21
N TRP A 297 -4.45 13.82 2.20
CA TRP A 297 -4.84 13.10 0.97
C TRP A 297 -6.14 13.67 0.37
N LEU A 298 -7.14 13.99 1.21
CA LEU A 298 -8.41 14.54 0.76
C LEU A 298 -8.25 15.94 0.15
N ASP A 299 -7.47 16.83 0.77
CA ASP A 299 -7.15 18.15 0.19
C ASP A 299 -6.34 18.03 -1.11
N GLU A 300 -5.45 17.05 -1.23
CA GLU A 300 -4.74 16.75 -2.48
C GLU A 300 -5.73 16.43 -3.61
N LYS A 301 -6.75 15.57 -3.35
CA LYS A 301 -7.73 15.18 -4.37
C LYS A 301 -8.74 16.28 -4.69
N ILE A 302 -9.13 17.09 -3.70
CA ILE A 302 -9.92 18.31 -3.94
C ILE A 302 -9.10 19.30 -4.80
N THR A 303 -7.82 19.50 -4.49
CA THR A 303 -6.93 20.38 -5.26
C THR A 303 -6.70 19.86 -6.68
N GLN A 304 -6.56 18.55 -6.87
CA GLN A 304 -6.50 17.93 -8.19
C GLN A 304 -7.79 18.20 -8.99
N PHE A 305 -8.96 17.97 -8.38
CA PHE A 305 -10.25 18.25 -9.01
C PHE A 305 -10.40 19.73 -9.41
N LEU A 306 -10.06 20.66 -8.52
CA LEU A 306 -10.10 22.10 -8.78
C LEU A 306 -9.14 22.51 -9.92
N THR A 307 -7.97 21.86 -10.02
CA THR A 307 -7.00 22.10 -11.09
C THR A 307 -7.55 21.64 -12.45
N THR A 308 -8.19 20.47 -12.51
CA THR A 308 -8.88 20.00 -13.72
C THR A 308 -10.03 20.93 -14.11
N LEU A 309 -10.85 21.35 -13.13
CA LEU A 309 -11.95 22.28 -13.34
C LEU A 309 -11.46 23.62 -13.91
N GLU A 310 -10.37 24.18 -13.39
CA GLU A 310 -9.77 25.43 -13.91
C GLU A 310 -9.31 25.31 -15.38
N GLN A 311 -8.81 24.14 -15.79
CA GLN A 311 -8.33 23.90 -17.15
C GLN A 311 -9.46 23.74 -18.17
N ASP A 312 -10.53 23.03 -17.80
CA ASP A 312 -11.60 22.68 -18.73
C ASP A 312 -12.72 23.73 -18.80
N LEU A 313 -13.04 24.40 -17.69
CA LEU A 313 -14.16 25.34 -17.58
C LEU A 313 -14.16 26.48 -18.64
N PRO A 314 -13.02 27.03 -19.10
CA PRO A 314 -13.01 28.03 -20.18
C PRO A 314 -13.59 27.55 -21.52
N SER A 315 -13.62 26.22 -21.76
CA SER A 315 -14.11 25.61 -23.01
C SER A 315 -15.52 25.02 -22.89
N VAL A 316 -16.13 25.05 -21.70
CA VAL A 316 -17.49 24.59 -21.42
C VAL A 316 -18.53 25.55 -22.00
N THR A 317 -19.65 25.02 -22.51
CA THR A 317 -20.74 25.84 -23.08
C THR A 317 -21.77 26.29 -22.03
N SER A 318 -22.04 25.46 -21.02
CA SER A 318 -23.10 25.68 -20.02
C SER A 318 -22.52 25.74 -18.60
N ILE A 319 -21.93 26.88 -18.27
CA ILE A 319 -21.25 27.13 -16.99
C ILE A 319 -22.22 27.03 -15.79
N ASP A 320 -23.48 27.40 -16.00
CA ASP A 320 -24.57 27.33 -15.02
C ASP A 320 -24.85 25.90 -14.53
N SER A 321 -24.94 24.94 -15.47
CA SER A 321 -25.14 23.52 -15.17
C SER A 321 -23.96 22.94 -14.39
N ILE A 322 -22.74 23.23 -14.83
CA ILE A 322 -21.51 22.80 -14.17
C ILE A 322 -21.36 23.44 -12.78
N LEU A 323 -21.71 24.73 -12.61
CA LEU A 323 -21.73 25.37 -11.30
C LEU A 323 -22.70 24.68 -10.35
N GLY A 324 -23.91 24.34 -10.81
CA GLY A 324 -24.90 23.61 -10.02
C GLY A 324 -24.38 22.24 -9.55
N GLN A 325 -23.77 21.48 -10.46
CA GLN A 325 -23.18 20.17 -10.14
C GLN A 325 -21.99 20.27 -9.19
N CYS A 326 -21.05 21.21 -9.43
CA CYS A 326 -19.92 21.46 -8.54
C CYS A 326 -20.37 21.93 -7.14
N THR A 327 -21.39 22.77 -7.06
CA THR A 327 -21.94 23.25 -5.78
C THR A 327 -22.59 22.10 -5.00
N TYR A 328 -23.36 21.25 -5.68
CA TYR A 328 -23.92 20.04 -5.06
C TYR A 328 -22.83 19.06 -4.57
N PHE A 329 -21.75 18.89 -5.36
CA PHE A 329 -20.58 18.10 -4.95
C PHE A 329 -19.92 18.69 -3.69
N GLY A 330 -19.60 19.99 -3.69
CA GLY A 330 -19.02 20.69 -2.53
C GLY A 330 -19.89 20.58 -1.27
N LEU A 331 -21.19 20.88 -1.37
CA LEU A 331 -22.13 20.78 -0.24
C LEU A 331 -22.29 19.34 0.27
N SER A 332 -22.21 18.33 -0.61
CA SER A 332 -22.24 16.93 -0.19
C SER A 332 -21.01 16.54 0.63
N PHE A 333 -19.87 17.18 0.39
CA PHE A 333 -18.62 16.99 1.15
C PHE A 333 -18.52 17.90 2.37
N GLY A 334 -19.26 19.01 2.43
CA GLY A 334 -19.44 19.81 3.64
C GLY A 334 -20.00 18.99 4.81
N ARG A 335 -20.88 18.02 4.55
CA ARG A 335 -21.38 17.05 5.55
C ARG A 335 -20.29 16.15 6.15
N VAL A 336 -19.20 15.94 5.41
CA VAL A 336 -18.02 15.18 5.82
C VAL A 336 -17.00 16.08 6.54
N GLY A 337 -17.15 17.40 6.46
CA GLY A 337 -16.18 18.39 6.95
C GLY A 337 -15.14 18.82 5.90
N ALA A 338 -15.42 18.62 4.61
CA ALA A 338 -14.54 18.94 3.50
C ALA A 338 -15.22 19.86 2.46
N ASP A 339 -15.77 20.98 2.93
CA ASP A 339 -16.40 21.98 2.04
C ASP A 339 -15.34 22.76 1.26
N PHE A 340 -15.43 22.71 -0.07
CA PHE A 340 -14.55 23.44 -0.99
C PHE A 340 -15.30 24.48 -1.85
N THR A 341 -16.57 24.78 -1.54
CA THR A 341 -17.41 25.74 -2.29
C THR A 341 -16.75 27.12 -2.43
N GLY A 342 -16.05 27.60 -1.40
CA GLY A 342 -15.27 28.85 -1.46
C GLY A 342 -14.06 28.82 -2.40
N ARG A 343 -13.39 27.67 -2.58
CA ARG A 343 -12.26 27.53 -3.52
C ARG A 343 -12.73 27.42 -4.96
N MET A 344 -13.88 26.79 -5.22
CA MET A 344 -14.45 26.76 -6.57
C MET A 344 -15.03 28.12 -6.97
N SER A 345 -15.62 28.90 -6.06
CA SER A 345 -16.24 30.18 -6.44
C SER A 345 -15.26 31.14 -7.12
N ASP A 346 -14.00 31.18 -6.68
CA ASP A 346 -12.96 32.04 -7.27
C ASP A 346 -12.61 31.63 -8.71
N ILE A 347 -12.65 30.32 -9.01
CA ILE A 347 -12.45 29.78 -10.37
C ILE A 347 -13.60 30.22 -11.28
N PHE A 348 -14.85 30.05 -10.85
CA PHE A 348 -16.02 30.49 -11.63
C PHE A 348 -16.06 32.01 -11.83
N VAL A 349 -15.80 32.81 -10.78
CA VAL A 349 -15.74 34.28 -10.86
C VAL A 349 -14.74 34.74 -11.91
N ARG A 350 -13.53 34.16 -11.91
CA ARG A 350 -12.48 34.46 -12.89
C ARG A 350 -12.87 34.05 -14.30
N VAL A 351 -13.27 32.80 -14.53
CA VAL A 351 -13.58 32.30 -15.88
C VAL A 351 -14.79 33.00 -16.51
N ILE A 352 -15.82 33.32 -15.71
CA ILE A 352 -16.98 34.10 -16.19
C ILE A 352 -16.55 35.53 -16.54
N GLY A 353 -15.69 36.14 -15.71
CA GLY A 353 -15.12 37.45 -15.98
C GLY A 353 -14.29 37.49 -17.26
N ASP A 354 -13.36 36.55 -17.42
CA ASP A 354 -12.48 36.45 -18.59
C ASP A 354 -13.28 36.21 -19.89
N ARG A 355 -14.32 35.36 -19.85
CA ARG A 355 -15.23 35.15 -20.99
C ARG A 355 -16.00 36.42 -21.35
N PHE A 356 -16.53 37.13 -20.36
CA PHE A 356 -17.24 38.38 -20.58
C PHE A 356 -16.30 39.45 -21.17
N GLU A 357 -15.11 39.63 -20.60
CA GLU A 357 -14.09 40.55 -21.12
C GLU A 357 -13.71 40.24 -22.58
N LEU A 358 -13.50 38.96 -22.92
CA LEU A 358 -13.20 38.52 -24.28
C LEU A 358 -14.36 38.82 -25.24
N ALA A 359 -15.62 38.59 -24.82
CA ALA A 359 -16.81 38.88 -25.60
C ALA A 359 -16.98 40.38 -25.87
N ILE A 360 -16.82 41.22 -24.83
CA ILE A 360 -16.86 42.69 -24.98
C ILE A 360 -15.75 43.17 -25.91
N ARG A 361 -14.48 42.81 -25.65
CA ARG A 361 -13.33 43.22 -26.49
C ARG A 361 -13.46 42.76 -27.95
N ARG A 362 -14.06 41.58 -28.20
CA ARG A 362 -14.36 41.11 -29.56
C ARG A 362 -15.41 42.00 -30.23
N THR A 363 -16.46 42.38 -29.52
CA THR A 363 -17.53 43.25 -30.00
C THR A 363 -17.02 44.68 -30.26
N THR A 364 -16.18 45.26 -29.39
CA THR A 364 -15.52 46.57 -29.62
C THR A 364 -14.68 46.55 -30.89
N ARG A 365 -13.81 45.54 -31.07
CA ARG A 365 -12.96 45.39 -32.26
C ARG A 365 -13.75 45.13 -33.54
N LYS A 366 -14.94 44.53 -33.43
CA LYS A 366 -15.84 44.37 -34.57
C LYS A 366 -16.39 45.74 -34.99
N PHE A 367 -16.89 46.53 -34.04
CA PHE A 367 -17.34 47.90 -34.30
C PHE A 367 -16.26 48.79 -34.93
N GLU A 368 -15.02 48.73 -34.43
CA GLU A 368 -13.88 49.47 -34.98
C GLU A 368 -13.64 49.13 -36.47
N LYS A 369 -13.75 47.85 -36.85
CA LYS A 369 -13.63 47.41 -38.25
C LYS A 369 -14.84 47.77 -39.10
N ASP A 370 -16.04 47.59 -38.56
CA ASP A 370 -17.28 47.92 -39.26
C ASP A 370 -17.28 49.43 -39.61
N MET A 371 -16.72 50.27 -38.74
CA MET A 371 -16.51 51.71 -38.97
C MET A 371 -15.53 52.03 -40.13
N GLU A 372 -14.48 51.22 -40.37
CA GLU A 372 -13.58 51.40 -41.52
C GLU A 372 -14.30 51.22 -42.87
N THR A 373 -15.40 50.46 -42.87
CA THR A 373 -16.22 50.18 -44.07
C THR A 373 -17.53 50.96 -44.10
N PHE A 374 -17.81 51.73 -43.05
CA PHE A 374 -19.09 52.41 -42.88
C PHE A 374 -19.20 53.61 -43.82
N THR A 375 -20.41 53.80 -44.38
CA THR A 375 -20.76 54.97 -45.17
C THR A 375 -22.11 55.49 -44.70
N LEU A 376 -22.25 56.82 -44.62
CA LEU A 376 -23.49 57.47 -44.20
C LEU A 376 -24.55 57.39 -45.31
N ILE A 377 -25.30 56.29 -45.35
CA ILE A 377 -26.33 56.05 -46.36
C ILE A 377 -27.47 57.07 -46.23
N ASN A 378 -27.59 57.96 -47.20
CA ASN A 378 -28.70 58.90 -47.34
C ASN A 378 -30.02 58.18 -47.69
N LYS A 379 -30.71 57.60 -46.70
CA LYS A 379 -32.12 57.18 -46.84
C LYS A 379 -33.05 58.39 -46.59
N PRO A 380 -34.00 58.69 -47.50
CA PRO A 380 -35.02 59.70 -47.22
C PRO A 380 -35.92 59.23 -46.08
N GLN A 381 -36.17 60.10 -45.11
CA GLN A 381 -36.86 59.74 -43.87
C GLN A 381 -38.30 59.27 -44.11
N ARG A 382 -38.69 58.17 -43.45
CA ARG A 382 -40.09 57.93 -43.11
C ARG A 382 -40.35 58.56 -41.75
N THR A 383 -40.88 59.78 -41.75
CA THR A 383 -41.54 60.35 -40.58
C THR A 383 -42.81 59.57 -40.30
N ASP A 384 -42.82 58.74 -39.25
CA ASP A 384 -43.97 58.48 -38.35
C ASP A 384 -43.69 57.25 -37.45
N ILE A 385 -42.88 57.44 -36.41
CA ILE A 385 -42.96 56.64 -35.17
C ILE A 385 -42.94 57.63 -34.00
N LYS A 386 -43.90 57.51 -33.09
CA LYS A 386 -44.01 58.39 -31.92
C LYS A 386 -42.80 58.21 -31.02
N SER A 387 -42.23 59.33 -30.57
CA SER A 387 -41.18 59.33 -29.54
C SER A 387 -41.81 59.06 -28.17
N GLU A 388 -42.14 57.79 -27.91
CA GLU A 388 -42.32 57.30 -26.55
C GLU A 388 -40.94 56.91 -26.01
N THR A 389 -40.54 57.53 -24.90
CA THR A 389 -39.24 57.30 -24.26
C THR A 389 -39.16 55.88 -23.71
N ALA A 390 -38.62 54.96 -24.50
CA ALA A 390 -38.48 53.54 -24.20
C ALA A 390 -37.38 53.26 -23.13
N ALA A 391 -37.48 53.88 -21.97
CA ALA A 391 -36.55 53.72 -20.84
C ALA A 391 -36.76 52.42 -20.02
N LYS A 392 -37.71 51.57 -20.44
CA LYS A 392 -38.12 50.33 -19.74
C LYS A 392 -38.62 49.28 -20.76
N SER A 393 -37.75 48.79 -21.62
CA SER A 393 -38.05 47.71 -22.56
C SER A 393 -36.89 46.74 -22.62
N GLU A 394 -37.18 45.43 -22.65
CA GLU A 394 -36.17 44.41 -22.95
C GLU A 394 -35.74 44.47 -24.43
N ILE A 395 -36.58 45.05 -25.30
CA ILE A 395 -36.36 45.18 -26.74
C ILE A 395 -35.30 46.26 -27.02
N PRO A 396 -34.27 46.01 -27.86
CA PRO A 396 -33.28 47.02 -28.21
C PRO A 396 -33.92 48.20 -28.98
N PRO A 397 -33.38 49.44 -28.84
CA PRO A 397 -33.94 50.61 -29.50
C PRO A 397 -33.93 50.51 -31.04
N GLU A 398 -35.11 50.59 -31.66
CA GLU A 398 -35.29 50.50 -33.12
C GLU A 398 -34.52 51.59 -33.88
N GLN A 399 -34.26 52.73 -33.25
CA GLN A 399 -33.50 53.85 -33.79
C GLN A 399 -32.04 53.48 -34.10
N LEU A 400 -31.49 52.43 -33.48
CA LEU A 400 -30.14 51.93 -33.79
C LEU A 400 -30.07 51.27 -35.18
N VAL A 401 -31.19 50.78 -35.72
CA VAL A 401 -31.25 50.09 -37.02
C VAL A 401 -30.94 51.04 -38.19
N GLU A 402 -31.10 52.35 -38.02
CA GLU A 402 -30.65 53.35 -39.00
C GLU A 402 -29.11 53.37 -39.16
N PHE A 403 -28.37 52.93 -38.13
CA PHE A 403 -26.91 52.97 -38.07
C PHE A 403 -26.32 51.59 -37.75
N TYR A 404 -26.16 50.76 -38.80
CA TYR A 404 -25.74 49.36 -38.70
C TYR A 404 -24.59 49.06 -37.70
N PRO A 405 -23.47 49.82 -37.65
CA PRO A 405 -22.40 49.53 -36.69
C PRO A 405 -22.85 49.57 -35.23
N LEU A 406 -23.69 50.54 -34.83
CA LEU A 406 -24.20 50.64 -33.45
C LEU A 406 -25.23 49.55 -33.15
N ALA A 407 -26.06 49.15 -34.12
CA ALA A 407 -26.98 48.02 -33.97
C ALA A 407 -26.23 46.70 -33.76
N GLU A 408 -25.21 46.43 -34.59
CA GLU A 408 -24.39 45.23 -34.50
C GLU A 408 -23.59 45.17 -33.18
N TYR A 409 -23.03 46.31 -32.74
CA TYR A 409 -22.39 46.44 -31.43
C TYR A 409 -23.37 46.19 -30.28
N CYS A 410 -24.57 46.78 -30.33
CA CYS A 410 -25.63 46.54 -29.33
C CYS A 410 -26.02 45.05 -29.26
N ASN A 411 -26.21 44.40 -30.40
CA ASN A 411 -26.49 42.96 -30.47
C ASN A 411 -25.37 42.11 -29.86
N GLY A 412 -24.10 42.47 -30.09
CA GLY A 412 -22.95 41.81 -29.48
C GLY A 412 -22.92 41.97 -27.95
N LEU A 413 -23.26 43.16 -27.43
CA LEU A 413 -23.42 43.37 -25.98
C LEU A 413 -24.58 42.55 -25.40
N ILE A 414 -25.74 42.54 -26.05
CA ILE A 414 -26.91 41.73 -25.65
C ILE A 414 -26.54 40.24 -25.62
N SER A 415 -25.77 39.75 -26.60
CA SER A 415 -25.28 38.37 -26.60
C SER A 415 -24.42 38.07 -25.37
N ALA A 416 -23.46 38.95 -25.02
CA ALA A 416 -22.61 38.80 -23.84
C ALA A 416 -23.43 38.88 -22.53
N PHE A 417 -24.43 39.75 -22.47
CA PHE A 417 -25.36 39.87 -21.34
C PHE A 417 -26.26 38.63 -21.18
N ASN A 418 -26.72 38.03 -22.28
CA ASN A 418 -27.55 36.81 -22.24
C ASN A 418 -26.76 35.59 -21.75
N GLU A 419 -25.51 35.43 -22.18
CA GLU A 419 -24.61 34.41 -21.61
C GLU A 419 -24.36 34.64 -20.11
N LEU A 420 -24.15 35.89 -19.71
CA LEU A 420 -23.90 36.25 -18.31
C LEU A 420 -25.13 36.05 -17.40
N ARG A 421 -26.34 36.31 -17.91
CA ARG A 421 -27.61 36.29 -17.14
C ARG A 421 -27.86 34.96 -16.42
N LEU A 422 -27.43 33.83 -16.99
CA LEU A 422 -27.62 32.50 -16.40
C LEU A 422 -26.77 32.28 -15.15
N CYS A 423 -25.63 32.97 -15.05
CA CYS A 423 -24.69 32.82 -13.95
C CYS A 423 -23.85 34.11 -13.80
N ALA A 424 -24.39 35.09 -13.07
CA ALA A 424 -23.76 36.40 -12.86
C ALA A 424 -23.27 36.56 -11.39
N PRO A 425 -21.99 36.28 -11.07
CA PRO A 425 -21.45 36.54 -9.74
C PRO A 425 -21.50 38.03 -9.37
N VAL A 426 -21.93 38.37 -8.16
CA VAL A 426 -21.97 39.77 -7.70
C VAL A 426 -20.57 40.41 -7.71
N ALA A 427 -19.51 39.62 -7.51
CA ALA A 427 -18.12 40.06 -7.49
C ALA A 427 -17.64 40.73 -8.79
N ILE A 428 -18.11 40.29 -9.96
CA ILE A 428 -17.69 40.86 -11.25
C ILE A 428 -18.42 42.16 -11.62
N SER A 429 -19.46 42.56 -10.89
CA SER A 429 -20.29 43.75 -11.20
C SER A 429 -19.45 45.02 -11.45
N THR A 430 -18.43 45.27 -10.62
CA THR A 430 -17.52 46.43 -10.76
C THR A 430 -16.63 46.32 -12.00
N MET A 431 -16.11 45.12 -12.30
CA MET A 431 -15.29 44.83 -13.48
C MET A 431 -16.11 44.97 -14.76
N CYS A 432 -17.31 44.38 -14.82
CA CYS A 432 -18.24 44.51 -15.94
C CYS A 432 -18.59 45.97 -16.22
N THR A 433 -18.89 46.77 -15.19
CA THR A 433 -19.20 48.21 -15.36
C THR A 433 -18.02 48.97 -15.98
N LYS A 434 -16.79 48.75 -15.48
CA LYS A 434 -15.58 49.38 -16.01
C LYS A 434 -15.28 48.96 -17.46
N LEU A 435 -15.33 47.66 -17.76
CA LEU A 435 -15.11 47.13 -19.11
C LEU A 435 -16.12 47.68 -20.14
N LEU A 436 -17.39 47.81 -19.75
CA LEU A 436 -18.42 48.40 -20.60
C LEU A 436 -18.18 49.91 -20.82
N GLN A 437 -17.80 50.64 -19.77
CA GLN A 437 -17.45 52.05 -19.87
C GLN A 437 -16.22 52.29 -20.78
N GLU A 438 -15.16 51.48 -20.63
CA GLU A 438 -13.99 51.49 -21.51
C GLU A 438 -14.35 51.15 -22.96
N SER A 439 -15.20 50.14 -23.19
CA SER A 439 -15.66 49.78 -24.53
C SER A 439 -16.50 50.89 -25.16
N LEU A 440 -17.42 51.51 -24.42
CA LEU A 440 -18.27 52.59 -24.93
C LEU A 440 -17.48 53.87 -25.23
N HIS A 441 -16.49 54.19 -24.38
CA HIS A 441 -15.55 55.28 -24.64
C HIS A 441 -14.65 55.00 -25.85
N SER A 442 -14.31 53.73 -26.11
CA SER A 442 -13.58 53.32 -27.32
C SER A 442 -14.45 53.42 -28.59
N VAL A 443 -15.72 53.04 -28.51
CA VAL A 443 -16.74 53.28 -29.55
C VAL A 443 -16.87 54.78 -29.87
N ALA A 444 -16.97 55.62 -28.84
CA ALA A 444 -17.02 57.08 -29.00
C ALA A 444 -15.74 57.65 -29.66
N LYS A 445 -14.56 57.12 -29.31
CA LYS A 445 -13.29 57.44 -29.98
C LYS A 445 -13.26 57.01 -31.45
N ALA A 446 -13.76 55.82 -31.78
CA ALA A 446 -13.83 55.35 -33.17
C ALA A 446 -14.76 56.23 -34.03
N MET A 447 -15.93 56.62 -33.49
CA MET A 447 -16.84 57.59 -34.13
C MET A 447 -16.16 58.95 -34.36
N LEU A 448 -15.36 59.43 -33.40
CA LEU A 448 -14.57 60.66 -33.54
C LEU A 448 -13.50 60.54 -34.65
N VAL A 449 -12.81 59.40 -34.75
CA VAL A 449 -11.80 59.17 -35.79
C VAL A 449 -12.45 59.17 -37.18
N PHE A 450 -13.56 58.45 -37.34
CA PHE A 450 -14.36 58.44 -38.56
C PHE A 450 -14.81 59.86 -38.95
N TYR A 451 -15.38 60.62 -38.00
CA TYR A 451 -15.75 62.02 -38.24
C TYR A 451 -14.57 62.85 -38.74
N LYS A 452 -13.40 62.78 -38.09
CA LYS A 452 -12.22 63.55 -38.49
C LYS A 452 -11.68 63.18 -39.88
N GLN A 453 -11.85 61.93 -40.31
CA GLN A 453 -11.43 61.46 -41.63
C GLN A 453 -12.37 61.99 -42.72
N GLU A 454 -13.69 61.95 -42.52
CA GLU A 454 -14.68 62.29 -43.54
C GLU A 454 -15.26 63.72 -43.45
N GLN A 455 -14.96 64.50 -42.40
CA GLN A 455 -15.52 65.86 -42.19
C GLN A 455 -15.37 66.80 -43.40
N GLN A 456 -14.31 66.66 -44.19
CA GLN A 456 -14.06 67.46 -45.39
C GLN A 456 -14.90 67.04 -46.61
N ALA A 457 -15.36 65.79 -46.65
CA ALA A 457 -16.18 65.24 -47.73
C ALA A 457 -17.70 65.43 -47.49
N PHE A 458 -18.14 65.55 -46.24
CA PHE A 458 -19.57 65.57 -45.90
C PHE A 458 -20.37 66.73 -46.51
N ALA A 459 -21.47 66.37 -47.16
CA ALA A 459 -22.60 67.25 -47.44
C ALA A 459 -23.34 67.64 -46.14
N ALA A 460 -24.21 68.66 -46.20
CA ALA A 460 -24.97 69.12 -45.04
C ALA A 460 -25.83 68.00 -44.41
N ILE A 461 -26.45 67.16 -45.24
CA ILE A 461 -27.30 66.04 -44.81
C ILE A 461 -26.48 64.96 -44.07
N GLU A 462 -25.23 64.72 -44.49
CA GLU A 462 -24.34 63.75 -43.85
C GLU A 462 -23.84 64.25 -42.49
N ARG A 463 -23.66 65.57 -42.32
CA ARG A 463 -23.40 66.16 -41.00
C ARG A 463 -24.59 66.03 -40.06
N ASP A 464 -25.81 66.26 -40.55
CA ASP A 464 -27.02 66.05 -39.75
C ASP A 464 -27.20 64.56 -39.36
N ASN A 465 -26.86 63.64 -40.27
CA ASN A 465 -26.88 62.20 -39.96
C ASN A 465 -25.77 61.79 -38.98
N MET A 466 -24.60 62.45 -39.00
CA MET A 466 -23.56 62.27 -37.98
C MET A 466 -24.00 62.80 -36.59
N ILE A 467 -24.72 63.92 -36.53
CA ILE A 467 -25.29 64.42 -35.28
C ILE A 467 -26.30 63.41 -34.72
N LYS A 468 -27.20 62.89 -35.57
CA LYS A 468 -28.13 61.79 -35.18
C LYS A 468 -27.38 60.53 -34.73
N PHE A 469 -26.27 60.18 -35.37
CA PHE A 469 -25.44 59.02 -34.99
C PHE A 469 -24.84 59.19 -33.57
N ALA A 470 -24.36 60.40 -33.26
CA ALA A 470 -23.91 60.76 -31.91
C ALA A 470 -25.07 60.80 -30.89
N GLU A 471 -26.21 61.37 -31.27
CA GLU A 471 -27.44 61.35 -30.45
C GLU A 471 -27.87 59.92 -30.12
N CYS A 472 -27.84 59.00 -31.10
CA CYS A 472 -28.19 57.59 -30.91
C CYS A 472 -27.30 56.86 -29.90
N LEU A 473 -26.00 57.14 -29.89
CA LEU A 473 -25.11 56.66 -28.83
C LEU A 473 -25.54 57.21 -27.46
N SER A 474 -25.82 58.52 -27.37
CA SER A 474 -26.06 59.23 -26.11
C SER A 474 -27.43 59.01 -25.47
N GLU A 475 -28.52 59.02 -26.26
CA GLU A 475 -29.91 59.00 -25.77
C GLU A 475 -30.54 57.61 -25.79
N TYR A 476 -30.05 56.69 -26.65
CA TYR A 476 -30.60 55.34 -26.76
C TYR A 476 -29.63 54.26 -26.28
N LEU A 477 -28.39 54.20 -26.78
CA LEU A 477 -27.49 53.08 -26.48
C LEU A 477 -26.99 53.07 -25.03
N ILE A 478 -26.41 54.17 -24.53
CA ILE A 478 -25.88 54.20 -23.15
C ILE A 478 -26.99 53.97 -22.10
N PRO A 479 -28.19 54.62 -22.18
CA PRO A 479 -29.27 54.35 -21.24
C PRO A 479 -29.81 52.93 -21.30
N TYR A 480 -29.86 52.30 -22.49
CA TYR A 480 -30.24 50.90 -22.65
C TYR A 480 -29.23 49.95 -21.98
N ILE A 481 -27.93 50.17 -22.17
CA ILE A 481 -26.88 49.36 -21.51
C ILE A 481 -26.94 49.54 -19.99
N GLN A 482 -27.19 50.76 -19.50
CA GLN A 482 -27.40 51.02 -18.07
C GLN A 482 -28.60 50.22 -17.51
N TYR A 483 -29.68 50.11 -18.28
CA TYR A 483 -30.82 49.25 -17.94
C TYR A 483 -30.43 47.76 -17.93
N CYS A 484 -29.67 47.27 -18.92
CA CYS A 484 -29.17 45.89 -18.96
C CYS A 484 -28.27 45.56 -17.75
N ILE A 485 -27.37 46.47 -17.35
CA ILE A 485 -26.52 46.29 -16.15
C ILE A 485 -27.41 46.15 -14.91
N HIS A 486 -28.39 47.03 -14.71
CA HIS A 486 -29.31 46.96 -13.57
C HIS A 486 -30.26 45.75 -13.60
N ALA A 487 -30.56 45.20 -14.77
CA ALA A 487 -31.37 43.99 -14.91
C ALA A 487 -30.61 42.72 -14.49
N ILE A 488 -29.30 42.66 -14.74
CA ILE A 488 -28.43 41.55 -14.29
C ILE A 488 -27.97 41.76 -12.85
N PHE A 489 -27.67 43.01 -12.48
CA PHE A 489 -27.15 43.41 -11.18
C PHE A 489 -28.05 44.47 -10.53
N PRO A 490 -29.17 44.08 -9.88
CA PRO A 490 -30.06 45.03 -9.23
C PRO A 490 -29.34 45.82 -8.12
N PRO A 491 -29.35 47.18 -8.14
CA PRO A 491 -28.70 47.99 -7.10
C PRO A 491 -29.17 47.65 -5.68
N ASN A 492 -30.45 47.31 -5.52
CA ASN A 492 -31.09 46.90 -4.26
C ASN A 492 -30.57 45.55 -3.71
N GLN A 493 -29.90 44.73 -4.53
CA GLN A 493 -29.26 43.49 -4.11
C GLN A 493 -27.78 43.75 -3.77
N ILE A 494 -27.07 44.51 -4.60
CA ILE A 494 -25.66 44.86 -4.35
C ILE A 494 -25.51 45.70 -3.06
N SER A 495 -26.40 46.67 -2.84
CA SER A 495 -26.47 47.45 -1.59
C SER A 495 -26.55 46.56 -0.35
N LYS A 496 -27.39 45.51 -0.39
CA LYS A 496 -27.50 44.52 0.70
C LYS A 496 -26.25 43.68 0.86
N HIS A 497 -25.65 43.21 -0.23
CA HIS A 497 -24.43 42.38 -0.18
C HIS A 497 -23.19 43.16 0.30
N LEU A 498 -23.10 44.45 -0.01
CA LEU A 498 -22.01 45.32 0.44
C LEU A 498 -22.28 45.99 1.79
N GLY A 499 -23.54 46.04 2.26
CA GLY A 499 -23.94 46.77 3.47
C GLY A 499 -23.96 48.29 3.30
N ILE A 500 -24.18 48.78 2.07
CA ILE A 500 -24.01 50.19 1.66
C ILE A 500 -25.32 50.73 1.07
N SER A 501 -25.60 52.04 1.17
CA SER A 501 -26.79 52.64 0.58
C SER A 501 -26.68 52.87 -0.94
N GLU A 502 -27.81 52.86 -1.65
CA GLU A 502 -27.90 53.09 -3.10
C GLU A 502 -27.29 54.44 -3.54
N ILE A 503 -27.30 55.44 -2.65
CA ILE A 503 -26.68 56.77 -2.89
C ILE A 503 -25.15 56.65 -2.99
N VAL A 504 -24.53 55.83 -2.15
CA VAL A 504 -23.07 55.63 -2.16
C VAL A 504 -22.65 54.73 -3.33
N LEU A 505 -23.47 53.74 -3.71
CA LEU A 505 -23.31 52.99 -4.96
C LEU A 505 -23.24 53.91 -6.19
N GLN A 506 -24.12 54.91 -6.26
CA GLN A 506 -24.13 55.91 -7.33
C GLN A 506 -22.91 56.86 -7.27
N GLN A 507 -22.42 57.20 -6.08
CA GLN A 507 -21.23 58.05 -5.91
C GLN A 507 -19.94 57.33 -6.31
N GLU A 508 -19.80 56.04 -5.98
CA GLU A 508 -18.62 55.22 -6.30
C GLU A 508 -18.67 54.61 -7.72
N GLY A 509 -19.73 54.88 -8.51
CA GLY A 509 -19.88 54.37 -9.88
C GLY A 509 -20.04 52.85 -9.97
N ILE A 510 -20.43 52.18 -8.88
CA ILE A 510 -20.63 50.72 -8.86
C ILE A 510 -21.96 50.42 -9.54
N THR A 511 -21.93 49.69 -10.66
CA THR A 511 -23.07 49.47 -11.60
C THR A 511 -23.62 50.69 -12.34
N TYR A 512 -23.09 51.89 -12.10
CA TYR A 512 -23.47 53.10 -12.83
C TYR A 512 -22.39 53.52 -13.83
N LEU A 513 -22.77 53.68 -15.10
CA LEU A 513 -21.91 54.20 -16.16
C LEU A 513 -21.77 55.72 -16.04
N ASP A 514 -20.53 56.23 -16.02
CA ASP A 514 -20.33 57.69 -16.14
C ASP A 514 -20.52 58.16 -17.60
N HIS A 515 -21.74 58.62 -17.89
CA HIS A 515 -22.12 59.24 -19.15
C HIS A 515 -21.15 60.36 -19.60
N LYS A 516 -20.49 61.09 -18.69
CA LYS A 516 -19.60 62.20 -19.05
C LYS A 516 -18.28 61.71 -19.61
N SER A 517 -17.60 60.77 -18.94
CA SER A 517 -16.37 60.17 -19.47
C SER A 517 -16.59 59.42 -20.78
N ILE A 518 -17.74 58.74 -20.95
CA ILE A 518 -18.04 58.02 -22.20
C ILE A 518 -18.20 58.99 -23.39
N LEU A 519 -18.93 60.09 -23.20
CA LEU A 519 -19.28 61.02 -24.27
C LEU A 519 -18.24 62.12 -24.53
N GLU A 520 -17.20 62.25 -23.69
CA GLU A 520 -16.10 63.22 -23.87
C GLU A 520 -15.58 63.31 -25.33
N PRO A 521 -15.32 62.20 -26.07
CA PRO A 521 -14.78 62.28 -27.43
C PRO A 521 -15.75 62.86 -28.47
N VAL A 522 -17.06 62.80 -28.20
CA VAL A 522 -18.14 63.13 -29.16
C VAL A 522 -18.93 64.37 -28.72
N LEU A 523 -18.62 64.94 -27.55
CA LEU A 523 -19.38 66.01 -26.89
C LEU A 523 -19.60 67.27 -27.76
N PHE A 524 -18.70 67.56 -28.71
CA PHE A 524 -18.82 68.70 -29.63
C PHE A 524 -19.75 68.46 -30.83
N LEU A 525 -20.20 67.21 -31.07
CA LEU A 525 -21.17 66.84 -32.10
C LEU A 525 -22.60 66.77 -31.56
N LEU A 526 -22.78 66.81 -30.24
CA LEU A 526 -24.09 66.71 -29.58
C LEU A 526 -24.73 68.10 -29.40
N PRO A 527 -26.06 68.24 -29.52
CA PRO A 527 -26.74 69.49 -29.20
C PRO A 527 -26.63 69.81 -27.70
N PRO A 528 -26.66 71.11 -27.31
CA PRO A 528 -26.46 71.53 -25.92
C PRO A 528 -27.51 70.99 -24.92
N THR A 529 -28.66 70.51 -25.41
CA THR A 529 -29.69 69.84 -24.61
C THR A 529 -29.27 68.47 -24.07
N ALA A 530 -28.43 67.71 -24.79
CA ALA A 530 -27.89 66.42 -24.32
C ALA A 530 -26.88 66.61 -23.17
N SER A 531 -26.07 67.68 -23.23
CA SER A 531 -25.12 68.06 -22.18
C SER A 531 -25.80 68.34 -20.83
N LEU A 532 -27.03 68.87 -20.85
CA LEU A 532 -27.82 69.14 -19.64
C LEU A 532 -28.40 67.87 -19.01
N LYS A 533 -28.89 66.91 -19.80
CA LYS A 533 -29.39 65.61 -19.28
C LYS A 533 -28.27 64.85 -18.54
N ALA A 534 -27.04 64.87 -19.06
CA ALA A 534 -25.86 64.29 -18.40
C ALA A 534 -25.52 64.91 -17.02
N SER A 535 -26.07 66.09 -16.70
CA SER A 535 -25.97 66.66 -15.35
C SER A 535 -27.18 66.33 -14.46
N ILE A 536 -28.35 66.05 -15.03
CA ILE A 536 -29.60 65.78 -14.30
C ILE A 536 -29.71 64.32 -13.84
N VAL A 537 -29.14 63.35 -14.58
CA VAL A 537 -29.12 61.93 -14.12
C VAL A 537 -28.31 61.74 -12.82
N SER A 538 -27.41 62.68 -12.48
CA SER A 538 -26.72 62.72 -11.18
C SER A 538 -27.62 63.15 -9.99
N LYS A 539 -28.85 63.64 -10.25
CA LYS A 539 -29.83 64.07 -9.25
C LYS A 539 -31.27 63.90 -9.76
N LEU A 540 -31.88 62.73 -9.54
CA LEU A 540 -33.34 62.59 -9.57
C LEU A 540 -33.92 62.43 -8.15
N PRO A 541 -35.09 63.03 -7.80
CA PRO A 541 -35.63 62.99 -6.45
C PRO A 541 -36.51 61.75 -6.19
N LEU A 542 -36.80 61.50 -4.90
CA LEU A 542 -37.77 60.51 -4.44
C LEU A 542 -39.18 60.75 -5.05
N PRO A 543 -39.94 59.70 -5.39
CA PRO A 543 -41.37 59.81 -5.59
C PRO A 543 -42.07 59.90 -4.22
N THR A 544 -42.43 61.12 -3.79
CA THR A 544 -43.30 61.31 -2.63
C THR A 544 -44.76 61.17 -3.05
N THR A 545 -45.45 60.17 -2.51
CA THR A 545 -46.89 59.99 -2.67
C THR A 545 -47.65 61.10 -1.96
N GLN A 546 -48.44 61.92 -2.66
CA GLN A 546 -49.50 62.71 -2.03
C GLN A 546 -50.51 63.28 -3.04
N ASN A 547 -51.78 62.98 -2.81
CA ASN A 547 -53.04 63.66 -3.18
C ASN A 547 -54.17 62.59 -3.21
N ILE A 548 -55.36 62.75 -2.59
CA ILE A 548 -56.05 63.93 -2.02
C ILE A 548 -56.76 63.52 -0.71
N LEU A 549 -56.97 64.49 0.21
CA LEU A 549 -57.77 64.35 1.44
C LEU A 549 -59.28 64.16 1.15
N ASN A 550 -60.03 63.57 2.09
CA ASN A 550 -61.13 64.29 2.74
C ASN A 550 -61.64 63.65 4.05
N SER A 551 -61.65 64.49 5.08
CA SER A 551 -62.36 64.48 6.38
C SER A 551 -63.39 63.40 6.74
N ASP A 552 -63.22 62.89 7.97
CA ASP A 552 -64.21 62.79 9.06
C ASP A 552 -65.57 62.09 8.82
N ASN A 553 -65.76 60.93 9.46
CA ASN A 553 -66.44 60.92 10.77
C ASN A 553 -66.31 59.56 11.50
N ILE A 554 -66.35 59.63 12.83
CA ILE A 554 -66.31 58.50 13.77
C ILE A 554 -67.75 58.05 14.06
N SER A 555 -68.06 56.75 13.97
CA SER A 555 -68.56 55.95 15.12
C SER A 555 -69.29 54.64 14.73
N THR A 556 -68.77 53.53 15.28
CA THR A 556 -69.50 52.40 15.93
C THR A 556 -70.44 51.48 15.16
N ASN A 557 -70.25 50.18 15.46
CA ASN A 557 -71.24 49.09 15.49
C ASN A 557 -71.76 48.55 14.14
N SER A 558 -72.09 47.26 14.00
CA SER A 558 -71.66 45.99 14.64
C SER A 558 -72.39 44.83 13.92
N GLU A 559 -71.98 43.59 14.20
CA GLU A 559 -72.71 42.32 13.97
C GLU A 559 -72.58 41.62 12.60
N ASN A 560 -72.36 40.31 12.73
CA ASN A 560 -72.19 39.31 11.69
C ASN A 560 -73.53 38.65 11.31
N SER A 561 -73.56 38.08 10.11
CA SER A 561 -74.14 36.76 9.82
C SER A 561 -73.46 36.27 8.53
N GLU A 562 -72.68 35.17 8.52
CA GLU A 562 -73.15 33.78 8.31
C GLU A 562 -74.02 33.63 7.04
N ASN A 563 -73.82 32.70 6.08
CA ASN A 563 -72.89 31.58 5.83
C ASN A 563 -73.05 31.17 4.31
N SER A 564 -72.25 30.36 3.60
CA SER A 564 -71.00 29.58 3.82
C SER A 564 -70.41 29.16 2.43
N GLU A 565 -69.59 28.08 2.36
CA GLU A 565 -69.10 27.33 1.17
C GLU A 565 -68.00 28.02 0.30
N GLU A 566 -66.72 27.70 0.56
CA GLU A 566 -65.86 26.74 -0.19
C GLU A 566 -65.23 27.34 -1.48
N VAL A 567 -63.93 27.26 -1.78
CA VAL A 567 -62.99 26.13 -1.69
C VAL A 567 -61.53 26.58 -1.37
N VAL A 568 -60.96 25.97 -0.34
CA VAL A 568 -59.52 25.62 -0.12
C VAL A 568 -58.42 26.66 -0.42
N THR A 569 -57.98 27.33 0.64
CA THR A 569 -56.54 27.49 0.95
C THR A 569 -56.32 27.17 2.43
N THR A 570 -55.31 26.38 2.77
CA THR A 570 -54.72 26.46 4.12
C THR A 570 -53.22 26.13 4.09
N SER A 571 -52.45 27.07 4.63
CA SER A 571 -51.13 26.87 5.22
C SER A 571 -51.17 25.79 6.31
N ILE A 572 -50.00 25.32 6.76
CA ILE A 572 -49.72 25.17 8.20
C ILE A 572 -48.20 25.26 8.42
N GLN A 573 -47.83 25.97 9.47
CA GLN A 573 -46.48 26.13 10.00
C GLN A 573 -46.26 25.12 11.13
N THR A 574 -45.02 24.65 11.29
CA THR A 574 -44.38 24.19 12.54
C THR A 574 -45.26 23.62 13.67
N ILE A 575 -45.02 22.34 14.02
CA ILE A 575 -45.41 21.75 15.31
C ILE A 575 -44.20 21.04 15.93
N GLU A 576 -43.92 21.35 17.20
CA GLU A 576 -42.97 20.63 18.06
C GLU A 576 -43.61 19.35 18.59
N ILE A 577 -42.83 18.29 18.80
CA ILE A 577 -43.31 17.00 19.28
C ILE A 577 -42.74 16.72 20.67
N THR A 578 -43.63 16.56 21.65
CA THR A 578 -43.35 15.88 22.93
C THR A 578 -44.20 14.61 23.04
N GLU A 579 -43.66 13.64 23.77
CA GLU A 579 -44.12 12.26 23.90
C GLU A 579 -45.51 12.11 24.56
N THR A 580 -46.30 11.14 24.09
CA THR A 580 -46.95 10.11 24.95
C THR A 580 -47.48 8.95 24.10
N GLU A 581 -47.04 7.74 24.44
CA GLU A 581 -47.86 6.52 24.60
C GLU A 581 -49.11 6.32 23.71
N GLU A 582 -48.95 5.74 22.51
CA GLU A 582 -49.89 4.76 21.91
C GLU A 582 -49.32 4.16 20.62
N THR A 583 -48.39 3.19 20.74
CA THR A 583 -47.93 2.34 19.61
C THR A 583 -47.20 1.05 20.04
N ILE A 584 -46.93 0.89 21.34
CA ILE A 584 -46.30 -0.31 21.91
C ILE A 584 -47.38 -1.35 22.25
N GLU A 585 -48.03 -1.93 21.24
CA GLU A 585 -48.86 -3.13 21.47
C GLU A 585 -48.93 -4.12 20.29
N ASN A 586 -48.50 -3.73 19.07
CA ASN A 586 -48.58 -4.60 17.89
C ASN A 586 -47.27 -5.28 17.45
N ASN A 587 -46.12 -5.00 18.09
CA ASN A 587 -44.83 -5.66 17.77
C ASN A 587 -44.38 -6.71 18.82
N VAL A 588 -45.18 -7.02 19.85
CA VAL A 588 -44.82 -7.98 20.92
C VAL A 588 -45.44 -9.39 20.67
N LYS A 589 -45.83 -9.70 19.43
CA LYS A 589 -46.42 -11.01 19.07
C LYS A 589 -45.52 -11.94 18.25
N ASP A 590 -44.50 -11.41 17.57
CA ASP A 590 -43.63 -12.22 16.71
C ASP A 590 -42.33 -12.70 17.37
N GLU A 591 -42.02 -12.26 18.60
CA GLU A 591 -40.87 -12.77 19.39
C GLU A 591 -41.20 -13.95 20.33
N LYS A 592 -42.44 -14.47 20.30
CA LYS A 592 -42.85 -15.64 21.12
C LYS A 592 -43.00 -16.96 20.37
N SER A 593 -42.66 -16.99 19.08
CA SER A 593 -42.63 -18.21 18.26
C SER A 593 -41.27 -18.93 18.27
N ASN A 594 -40.17 -18.23 18.54
CA ASN A 594 -38.80 -18.76 18.40
C ASN A 594 -38.20 -19.40 19.67
N ILE A 595 -38.92 -19.46 20.79
CA ILE A 595 -38.45 -20.06 22.07
C ILE A 595 -39.13 -21.42 22.29
N LYS A 596 -39.25 -22.22 21.22
CA LYS A 596 -39.74 -23.61 21.29
C LYS A 596 -38.88 -24.63 20.53
N ASP A 597 -37.90 -24.18 19.76
CA ASP A 597 -36.98 -25.05 19.00
C ASP A 597 -35.62 -25.26 19.70
N GLU A 598 -35.40 -24.68 20.90
CA GLU A 598 -34.21 -24.96 21.70
C GLU A 598 -34.41 -26.10 22.73
N GLU A 599 -35.64 -26.32 23.25
CA GLU A 599 -35.92 -27.45 24.17
C GLU A 599 -35.90 -28.82 23.48
N SER A 600 -36.03 -28.89 22.15
CA SER A 600 -35.98 -30.15 21.38
C SER A 600 -34.55 -30.68 21.18
N THR A 601 -33.53 -29.83 21.26
CA THR A 601 -32.13 -30.23 21.01
C THR A 601 -31.42 -30.79 22.25
N GLU A 602 -31.90 -30.51 23.46
CA GLU A 602 -31.35 -31.11 24.69
C GLU A 602 -31.80 -32.57 24.94
N GLU A 603 -32.93 -33.01 24.36
CA GLU A 603 -33.34 -34.42 24.45
C GLU A 603 -32.55 -35.32 23.47
N ASP A 604 -32.26 -34.84 22.26
CA ASP A 604 -31.45 -35.58 21.27
C ASP A 604 -29.99 -35.77 21.73
N ILE A 605 -29.39 -34.77 22.40
CA ILE A 605 -28.04 -34.89 22.96
C ILE A 605 -27.99 -35.94 24.10
N LYS A 606 -29.08 -36.12 24.85
CA LYS A 606 -29.18 -37.19 25.87
C LYS A 606 -29.31 -38.59 25.26
N GLN A 607 -30.03 -38.77 24.14
CA GLN A 607 -30.13 -40.08 23.50
C GLN A 607 -28.80 -40.56 22.88
N ILE A 608 -28.05 -39.66 22.23
CA ILE A 608 -26.75 -39.99 21.61
C ILE A 608 -25.72 -40.43 22.67
N SER A 609 -25.75 -39.81 23.86
CA SER A 609 -24.85 -40.20 24.96
C SER A 609 -25.15 -41.60 25.51
N ILE A 610 -26.42 -42.04 25.51
CA ILE A 610 -26.82 -43.36 26.03
C ILE A 610 -26.43 -44.49 25.07
N GLN A 611 -26.64 -44.31 23.76
CA GLN A 611 -26.20 -45.28 22.74
C GLN A 611 -24.67 -45.40 22.64
N SER A 612 -23.94 -44.34 23.00
CA SER A 612 -22.47 -44.38 23.09
C SER A 612 -22.00 -45.25 24.25
N THR A 613 -22.73 -45.30 25.37
CA THR A 613 -22.36 -46.10 26.55
C THR A 613 -22.67 -47.60 26.41
N GLU A 614 -23.71 -48.00 25.69
CA GLU A 614 -24.03 -49.44 25.51
C GLU A 614 -23.06 -50.16 24.54
N ASN A 615 -22.52 -49.44 23.55
CA ASN A 615 -21.51 -50.00 22.61
C ASN A 615 -20.11 -50.16 23.24
N ILE A 616 -19.86 -49.57 24.41
CA ILE A 616 -18.57 -49.71 25.13
C ILE A 616 -18.61 -50.91 26.09
N LEU A 617 -19.79 -51.32 26.60
CA LEU A 617 -19.91 -52.51 27.48
C LEU A 617 -19.90 -53.85 26.72
N THR A 618 -20.05 -53.86 25.40
CA THR A 618 -20.16 -55.08 24.58
C THR A 618 -18.85 -55.52 23.90
N SER A 619 -17.77 -54.74 24.02
CA SER A 619 -16.50 -54.99 23.31
C SER A 619 -15.31 -55.40 24.20
N ILE A 620 -15.48 -55.50 25.53
CA ILE A 620 -14.42 -55.90 26.48
C ILE A 620 -14.78 -57.20 27.21
N ASN A 621 -14.74 -58.34 26.51
CA ASN A 621 -14.40 -59.64 27.12
C ASN A 621 -14.13 -60.77 26.10
N PRO A 622 -12.86 -61.07 25.78
CA PRO A 622 -12.48 -62.30 25.09
C PRO A 622 -11.78 -63.33 26.01
N ASN A 623 -12.40 -64.51 26.14
CA ASN A 623 -11.80 -65.83 26.41
C ASN A 623 -10.92 -66.08 27.65
N SER A 624 -11.50 -66.79 28.63
CA SER A 624 -10.96 -68.05 29.20
C SER A 624 -12.02 -68.73 30.11
N SER A 625 -12.12 -70.06 30.30
CA SER A 625 -11.63 -71.22 29.54
C SER A 625 -12.27 -72.53 30.10
N LYS A 626 -12.20 -73.62 29.32
CA LYS A 626 -12.27 -75.07 29.70
C LYS A 626 -13.62 -75.82 29.85
N SER A 627 -13.63 -76.95 29.12
CA SER A 627 -14.14 -78.31 29.44
C SER A 627 -15.62 -78.53 29.78
N GLU A 628 -16.32 -79.23 28.88
CA GLU A 628 -16.27 -80.70 28.77
C GLU A 628 -16.10 -81.14 27.31
#